data_AF-A0A7I8DX65-F1
#
_entry.id   AF-A0A7I8DX65-F1
#
_cell.length_a   1.000
_cell.length_b   1.000
_cell.length_c   1.000
_cell.angle_alpha   90.00
_cell.angle_beta   90.00
_cell.angle_gamma   90.00
#
_symmetry.space_group_name_H-M   'P 1'
#
loop_
_entity.id
_entity.type
_entity.pdbx_description
1 polymer ?
#
loop_
_entity_poly.entity_id
_entity_poly.type
_entity_poly.pdbx_seq_one_letter_code
_entity_poly.pdbx_strand_id
1 'polypeptide(L)'
;MNEQNEFIKNYLHTEYVGCLKTDHEKCIDLQYEEIGNFVQNAGMFGNLEISIKHNGLVLFDTNGIYINKVFPNTEYSRDYLMELINSVAMQLQSDFDDGDIGHPTGKVNEFIKENFQVDLLNTEQENKINFSLQM
;
A
#
# COMPACT_ATOMS: atom_id res chain seq x y z
N MET A 1 18.89 -23.97 -4.30
CA MET A 1 18.25 -22.79 -3.67
C MET A 1 17.15 -22.38 -4.64
N ASN A 2 15.87 -22.42 -4.23
CA ASN A 2 14.74 -22.25 -5.15
C ASN A 2 14.68 -20.82 -5.70
N GLU A 3 14.63 -20.67 -7.03
CA GLU A 3 14.48 -19.36 -7.72
C GLU A 3 13.30 -18.54 -7.17
N GLN A 4 12.23 -19.20 -6.73
CA GLN A 4 11.08 -18.57 -6.06
C GLN A 4 11.46 -17.80 -4.78
N ASN A 5 12.39 -18.33 -3.97
CA ASN A 5 12.82 -17.66 -2.74
C ASN A 5 13.67 -16.43 -3.02
N GLU A 6 14.35 -16.39 -4.17
CA GLU A 6 15.15 -15.25 -4.60
C GLU A 6 14.25 -14.15 -5.17
N PHE A 7 13.21 -14.53 -5.93
CA PHE A 7 12.18 -13.61 -6.39
C PHE A 7 11.48 -12.88 -5.23
N ILE A 8 11.01 -13.62 -4.22
CA ILE A 8 10.32 -13.04 -3.06
C ILE A 8 11.26 -12.09 -2.30
N LYS A 9 12.53 -12.48 -2.07
CA LYS A 9 13.51 -11.61 -1.43
C LYS A 9 13.72 -10.33 -2.21
N ASN A 10 13.91 -10.42 -3.52
CA ASN A 10 14.10 -9.23 -4.35
C ASN A 10 12.86 -8.32 -4.33
N TYR A 11 11.67 -8.91 -4.35
CA TYR A 11 10.42 -8.19 -4.25
C TYR A 11 10.28 -7.44 -2.90
N LEU A 12 10.61 -8.09 -1.78
CA LEU A 12 10.56 -7.45 -0.45
C LEU A 12 11.57 -6.30 -0.30
N HIS A 13 12.71 -6.35 -0.98
CA HIS A 13 13.76 -5.31 -0.89
C HIS A 13 13.72 -4.28 -2.02
N THR A 14 12.66 -4.28 -2.83
CA THR A 14 12.49 -3.31 -3.92
C THR A 14 11.92 -2.01 -3.37
N GLU A 15 12.41 -0.87 -3.87
CA GLU A 15 11.77 0.42 -3.64
C GLU A 15 10.60 0.64 -4.59
N TYR A 16 9.49 1.14 -4.06
CA TYR A 16 8.26 1.42 -4.78
C TYR A 16 7.95 2.90 -4.78
N VAL A 17 7.03 3.31 -5.66
CA VAL A 17 6.44 4.65 -5.68
C VAL A 17 4.94 4.50 -5.72
N GLY A 18 4.25 5.22 -4.84
CA GLY A 18 2.80 5.39 -4.89
C GLY A 18 2.44 6.79 -5.36
N CYS A 19 1.54 6.91 -6.34
CA CYS A 19 1.10 8.19 -6.88
C CYS A 19 -0.41 8.32 -6.92
N LEU A 20 -0.93 9.54 -6.99
CA LEU A 20 -2.31 9.75 -7.42
C LEU A 20 -2.44 9.37 -8.89
N LYS A 21 -3.40 8.50 -9.21
CA LYS A 21 -3.63 8.05 -10.59
C LYS A 21 -3.98 9.20 -11.55
N THR A 22 -4.58 10.27 -11.03
CA THR A 22 -4.94 11.45 -11.83
C THR A 22 -3.81 12.45 -11.99
N ASP A 23 -2.74 12.33 -11.20
CA ASP A 23 -1.66 13.31 -11.14
C ASP A 23 -0.35 12.63 -10.67
N HIS A 24 0.46 12.25 -11.65
CA HIS A 24 1.71 11.49 -11.44
C HIS A 24 2.87 12.36 -10.97
N GLU A 25 2.65 13.65 -10.70
CA GLU A 25 3.62 14.50 -9.98
C GLU A 25 3.46 14.37 -8.45
N LYS A 26 2.30 13.88 -7.99
CA LYS A 26 1.97 13.69 -6.57
C LYS A 26 2.26 12.27 -6.15
N CYS A 27 3.50 12.04 -5.74
CA CYS A 27 4.01 10.71 -5.42
C CYS A 27 4.75 10.65 -4.09
N ILE A 28 4.86 9.44 -3.56
CA ILE A 28 5.58 9.11 -2.35
C ILE A 28 6.41 7.84 -2.59
N ASP A 29 7.67 7.86 -2.18
CA ASP A 29 8.49 6.65 -2.14
C ASP A 29 7.95 5.68 -1.08
N LEU A 30 7.92 4.38 -1.36
CA LEU A 30 7.37 3.36 -0.46
C LEU A 30 8.31 2.16 -0.36
N GLN A 31 8.43 1.61 0.85
CA GLN A 31 8.89 0.24 1.06
C GLN A 31 7.72 -0.73 0.91
N TYR A 32 8.02 -2.02 0.75
CA TYR A 32 7.01 -3.06 0.54
C TYR A 32 5.92 -3.03 1.64
N GLU A 33 6.34 -2.91 2.90
CA GLU A 33 5.46 -2.93 4.07
C GLU A 33 4.56 -1.68 4.15
N GLU A 34 4.95 -0.59 3.50
CA GLU A 34 4.23 0.68 3.50
C GLU A 34 3.11 0.75 2.45
N ILE A 35 3.16 -0.11 1.43
CA ILE A 35 2.18 -0.12 0.33
C ILE A 35 0.75 -0.31 0.88
N GLY A 36 0.58 -1.26 1.80
CA GLY A 36 -0.73 -1.52 2.42
C GLY A 36 -1.24 -0.30 3.18
N ASN A 37 -0.38 0.31 4.01
CA ASN A 37 -0.73 1.51 4.78
C ASN A 37 -1.13 2.67 3.86
N PHE A 38 -0.35 2.90 2.79
CA PHE A 38 -0.63 3.93 1.82
C PHE A 38 -1.96 3.71 1.09
N VAL A 39 -2.20 2.50 0.58
CA VAL A 39 -3.45 2.17 -0.13
C VAL A 39 -4.67 2.32 0.77
N GLN A 40 -4.59 1.86 2.02
CA GLN A 40 -5.73 1.91 2.94
C GLN A 40 -6.03 3.33 3.44
N ASN A 41 -5.02 4.19 3.60
CA ASN A 41 -5.22 5.55 4.14
C ASN A 41 -5.38 6.61 3.04
N ALA A 42 -4.49 6.65 2.04
CA ALA A 42 -4.58 7.62 0.95
C ALA A 42 -5.67 7.24 -0.06
N GLY A 43 -5.93 5.95 -0.22
CA GLY A 43 -7.00 5.43 -1.09
C GLY A 43 -8.39 5.88 -0.67
N MET A 44 -8.60 6.30 0.58
CA MET A 44 -9.87 6.89 1.01
C MET A 44 -10.21 8.19 0.26
N PHE A 45 -9.20 8.90 -0.23
CA PHE A 45 -9.34 10.25 -0.79
C PHE A 45 -9.10 10.31 -2.30
N GLY A 46 -8.50 9.29 -2.89
CA GLY A 46 -8.22 9.26 -4.31
C GLY A 46 -7.81 7.88 -4.82
N ASN A 47 -7.88 7.72 -6.14
CA ASN A 47 -7.38 6.52 -6.80
C ASN A 47 -5.86 6.58 -6.92
N LEU A 48 -5.20 5.47 -6.64
CA LEU A 48 -3.75 5.38 -6.55
C LEU A 48 -3.19 4.48 -7.65
N GLU A 49 -1.92 4.70 -7.95
CA GLU A 49 -1.11 3.82 -8.79
C GLU A 49 0.17 3.48 -8.05
N ILE A 50 0.53 2.19 -8.00
CA ILE A 50 1.77 1.71 -7.40
C ILE A 50 2.69 1.19 -8.50
N SER A 51 3.93 1.65 -8.49
CA SER A 51 4.95 1.25 -9.46
C SER A 51 6.28 0.93 -8.78
N ILE A 52 7.14 0.21 -9.49
CA ILE A 52 8.52 -0.03 -9.09
C ILE A 52 9.35 1.23 -9.38
N LYS A 53 10.01 1.78 -8.36
CA LYS A 53 10.72 3.07 -8.46
C LYS A 53 11.82 3.08 -9.52
N HIS A 54 12.61 2.01 -9.58
CA HIS A 54 13.82 1.99 -10.40
C HIS A 54 13.57 1.87 -11.90
N ASN A 55 12.42 1.33 -12.32
CA ASN A 55 12.10 1.11 -13.74
C ASN A 55 10.74 1.68 -14.16
N GLY A 56 9.94 2.22 -13.24
CA GLY A 56 8.62 2.80 -13.50
C GLY A 56 7.56 1.76 -13.88
N LEU A 57 7.81 0.47 -13.69
CA LEU A 57 6.83 -0.58 -14.01
C LEU A 57 5.64 -0.46 -13.04
N VAL A 58 4.48 -0.11 -13.58
CA VAL A 58 3.22 -0.12 -12.83
C VAL A 58 2.87 -1.55 -12.45
N LEU A 59 2.54 -1.75 -11.17
CA LEU A 59 2.17 -3.03 -10.60
C LEU A 59 0.67 -3.16 -10.47
N PHE A 60 0.01 -2.13 -9.94
CA PHE A 60 -1.45 -2.10 -9.86
C PHE A 60 -1.96 -0.68 -9.68
N ASP A 61 -3.24 -0.51 -10.02
CA ASP A 61 -4.01 0.69 -9.68
C ASP A 61 -5.15 0.36 -8.72
N THR A 62 -5.71 1.40 -8.11
CA THR A 62 -6.83 1.28 -7.17
C THR A 62 -8.06 2.04 -7.64
N ASN A 63 -9.22 1.61 -7.12
CA ASN A 63 -10.42 2.41 -7.03
C ASN A 63 -10.72 2.61 -5.53
N GLY A 64 -10.38 3.79 -5.03
CA GLY A 64 -10.27 4.06 -3.61
C GLY A 64 -9.24 3.15 -2.92
N ILE A 65 -9.67 2.47 -1.85
CA ILE A 65 -8.84 1.52 -1.08
C ILE A 65 -8.73 0.12 -1.70
N TYR A 66 -9.47 -0.14 -2.79
CA TYR A 66 -9.53 -1.47 -3.41
C TYR A 66 -8.64 -1.54 -4.65
N ILE A 67 -7.89 -2.63 -4.80
CA ILE A 67 -7.16 -2.92 -6.03
C ILE A 67 -8.17 -3.05 -7.18
N ASN A 68 -7.95 -2.28 -8.23
CA ASN A 68 -8.81 -2.26 -9.42
C ASN A 68 -8.20 -3.11 -10.54
N LYS A 69 -6.91 -2.93 -10.82
CA LYS A 69 -6.22 -3.67 -11.89
C LYS A 69 -4.78 -3.95 -11.54
N VAL A 70 -4.31 -5.16 -11.83
CA VAL A 70 -2.91 -5.58 -11.70
C VAL A 70 -2.24 -5.62 -13.09
N PHE A 71 -0.98 -5.22 -13.14
CA PHE A 71 -0.17 -5.08 -14.34
C PHE A 71 1.11 -5.92 -14.26
N PRO A 72 1.66 -6.37 -15.42
CA PRO A 72 1.02 -6.33 -16.74
C PRO A 72 -0.26 -7.19 -16.76
N ASN A 73 -1.20 -6.87 -17.66
CA ASN A 73 -2.40 -7.69 -17.86
C ASN A 73 -1.96 -9.13 -18.07
N THR A 74 -2.22 -9.98 -17.09
CA THR A 74 -1.67 -11.33 -17.07
C THR A 74 -2.40 -12.19 -18.10
N GLU A 75 -1.66 -12.76 -19.05
CA GLU A 75 -2.13 -13.91 -19.84
C GLU A 75 -2.09 -15.22 -19.03
N TYR A 76 -1.71 -15.16 -17.75
CA TYR A 76 -1.52 -16.33 -16.91
C TYR A 76 -2.84 -17.03 -16.59
N SER A 77 -2.81 -18.36 -16.59
CA SER A 77 -3.97 -19.16 -16.23
C SER A 77 -4.37 -18.90 -14.78
N ARG A 78 -5.68 -18.98 -14.53
CA ARG A 78 -6.27 -18.81 -13.19
C ARG A 78 -5.60 -19.72 -12.14
N ASP A 79 -5.25 -20.94 -12.54
CA ASP A 79 -4.68 -21.94 -11.64
C ASP A 79 -3.27 -21.56 -11.20
N TYR A 80 -2.44 -21.06 -12.12
CA TYR A 80 -1.10 -20.55 -11.80
C TYR A 80 -1.16 -19.34 -10.88
N LEU A 81 -2.09 -18.41 -11.15
CA LEU A 81 -2.30 -17.24 -10.29
C LEU A 81 -2.78 -17.66 -8.89
N MET A 82 -3.66 -18.65 -8.78
CA MET A 82 -4.10 -19.18 -7.49
C MET A 82 -2.95 -19.81 -6.69
N GLU A 83 -2.10 -20.63 -7.31
CA GLU A 83 -0.93 -21.21 -6.63
C GLU A 83 0.05 -20.14 -6.17
N LEU A 84 0.34 -19.15 -7.02
CA LEU A 84 1.22 -18.04 -6.67
C LEU A 84 0.64 -17.21 -5.52
N ILE A 85 -0.63 -16.81 -5.61
CA ILE A 85 -1.33 -16.06 -4.56
C ILE A 85 -1.31 -16.84 -3.24
N ASN A 86 -1.60 -18.13 -3.26
CA ASN A 86 -1.59 -18.94 -2.04
C ASN A 86 -0.18 -19.07 -1.43
N SER A 87 0.86 -19.21 -2.26
CA SER A 87 2.26 -19.26 -1.79
C SER A 87 2.70 -17.95 -1.14
N VAL A 88 2.31 -16.81 -1.72
CA VAL A 88 2.58 -15.48 -1.19
C VAL A 88 1.76 -15.23 0.08
N ALA A 89 0.47 -15.58 0.09
CA ALA A 89 -0.40 -15.42 1.27
C ALA A 89 0.09 -16.26 2.45
N MET A 90 0.58 -17.48 2.23
CA MET A 90 1.17 -18.31 3.29
C MET A 90 2.44 -17.69 3.89
N GLN A 91 3.29 -17.07 3.07
CA GLN A 91 4.48 -16.35 3.56
C GLN A 91 4.08 -15.09 4.32
N LEU A 92 3.14 -14.31 3.78
CA LEU A 92 2.65 -13.11 4.46
C LEU A 92 1.94 -13.42 5.78
N GLN A 93 1.16 -14.50 5.87
CA GLN A 93 0.58 -14.93 7.15
C GLN A 93 1.63 -15.38 8.17
N SER A 94 2.76 -15.91 7.69
CA SER A 94 3.89 -16.24 8.57
C SER A 94 4.62 -15.00 9.07
N ASP A 95 4.56 -13.89 8.32
CA ASP A 95 5.33 -12.66 8.59
C ASP A 95 4.47 -11.55 9.26
N PHE A 96 3.15 -11.59 9.11
CA PHE A 96 2.20 -10.56 9.56
C PHE A 96 1.04 -11.16 10.39
N ASP A 97 1.32 -11.54 11.64
CA ASP A 97 0.29 -12.01 12.58
C ASP A 97 -0.38 -10.86 13.39
N ASP A 98 -0.01 -9.61 13.15
CA ASP A 98 -0.63 -8.44 13.81
C ASP A 98 -1.44 -7.62 12.80
N GLY A 99 -2.67 -8.08 12.57
CA GLY A 99 -3.69 -7.44 11.74
C GLY A 99 -4.28 -6.17 12.36
N ASP A 100 -3.43 -5.19 12.66
CA ASP A 100 -3.91 -3.82 12.86
C ASP A 100 -3.96 -3.12 11.51
N ILE A 101 -5.11 -2.51 11.19
CA ILE A 101 -5.23 -1.59 10.05
C ILE A 101 -4.51 -0.33 10.51
N GLY A 102 -3.18 -0.41 10.55
CA GLY A 102 -2.35 0.50 11.34
C GLY A 102 -2.59 1.95 10.94
N HIS A 103 -2.56 2.84 11.95
CA HIS A 103 -2.56 4.29 11.77
C HIS A 103 -1.63 4.70 10.62
N PRO A 104 -1.95 5.75 9.84
CA PRO A 104 -1.08 6.20 8.77
C PRO A 104 0.32 6.45 9.31
N THR A 105 1.35 5.95 8.63
CA THR A 105 2.73 6.32 8.99
C THR A 105 2.89 7.83 8.86
N GLY A 106 3.87 8.42 9.55
CA GLY A 106 4.07 9.88 9.50
C GLY A 106 4.18 10.41 8.06
N LYS A 107 4.90 9.68 7.21
CA LYS A 107 5.09 10.02 5.79
C LYS A 107 3.79 9.91 4.97
N VAL A 108 2.97 8.88 5.21
CA VAL A 108 1.67 8.73 4.56
C VAL A 108 0.71 9.84 5.03
N ASN A 109 0.74 10.21 6.31
CA ASN A 109 -0.06 11.32 6.82
C ASN A 109 0.36 12.67 6.20
N GLU A 110 1.66 12.92 6.04
CA GLU A 110 2.17 14.12 5.34
C GLU A 110 1.69 14.17 3.88
N PHE A 111 1.78 13.05 3.15
CA PHE A 111 1.25 12.97 1.79
C PHE A 111 -0.24 13.30 1.74
N ILE A 112 -1.04 12.75 2.66
CA ILE A 112 -2.48 13.00 2.71
C ILE A 112 -2.75 14.48 3.01
N LYS A 113 -2.00 15.06 3.94
CA LYS A 113 -2.13 16.46 4.32
C LYS A 113 -1.81 17.42 3.19
N GLU A 114 -0.71 17.19 2.47
CA GLU A 114 -0.29 18.05 1.35
C GLU A 114 -1.26 17.98 0.17
N ASN A 115 -1.78 16.79 -0.12
CA ASN A 115 -2.55 16.56 -1.35
C ASN A 115 -4.06 16.70 -1.16
N PHE A 116 -4.57 16.49 0.05
CA PHE A 116 -6.00 16.51 0.37
C PHE A 116 -6.38 17.45 1.52
N GLN A 117 -5.41 18.11 2.16
CA GLN A 117 -5.65 19.03 3.29
C GLN A 117 -6.30 18.35 4.51
N VAL A 118 -6.05 17.06 4.70
CA VAL A 118 -6.55 16.26 5.84
C VAL A 118 -5.37 15.80 6.70
N ASP A 119 -5.49 15.92 8.02
CA ASP A 119 -4.47 15.48 8.98
C ASP A 119 -5.05 14.42 9.92
N LEU A 120 -4.88 13.15 9.55
CA LEU A 120 -5.49 12.02 10.26
C LEU A 120 -4.89 11.84 11.66
N LEU A 121 -3.58 12.07 11.83
CA LEU A 121 -2.92 11.95 13.12
C LEU A 121 -3.35 13.05 14.12
N ASN A 122 -3.64 14.27 13.65
CA ASN A 122 -4.17 15.33 14.52
C ASN A 122 -5.66 15.14 14.85
N THR A 123 -6.47 14.67 13.89
CA THR A 123 -7.92 14.46 14.10
C THR A 123 -8.18 13.40 15.18
N GLU A 124 -7.35 12.36 15.26
CA GLU A 124 -7.44 11.35 16.33
C GLU A 124 -7.00 11.87 17.70
N GLN A 125 -6.00 12.75 17.77
CA GLN A 125 -5.59 13.38 19.03
C GLN A 125 -6.70 14.27 19.59
N GLU A 126 -7.36 15.08 18.76
CA GLU A 126 -8.51 15.89 19.16
C GLU A 126 -9.67 15.02 19.66
N ASN A 127 -9.95 13.90 18.98
CA ASN A 127 -10.97 12.95 19.43
C ASN A 127 -10.61 12.29 20.78
N LYS A 128 -9.35 11.85 20.98
CA LYS A 128 -8.90 11.29 22.27
C LYS A 128 -8.96 12.31 23.41
N ILE A 129 -8.63 13.57 23.16
CA ILE A 129 -8.74 14.66 24.14
C ILE A 129 -10.20 14.93 24.50
N ASN A 130 -11.10 14.97 23.51
CA ASN A 130 -12.53 15.18 23.75
C ASN A 130 -13.18 14.05 24.56
N PHE A 131 -12.79 12.79 24.36
CA PHE A 131 -13.24 11.67 25.20
C PHE A 131 -12.68 11.73 26.63
N SER A 132 -11.45 12.24 26.81
CA SER A 132 -10.80 12.36 28.12
C SER A 132 -11.41 13.47 28.99
N LEU A 133 -12.00 14.50 28.37
CA LEU A 133 -12.65 15.63 29.04
C LEU A 133 -14.13 15.39 29.36
N GLN A 134 -14.71 14.28 28.89
CA GLN A 134 -16.10 13.89 29.16
C GLN A 134 -16.25 12.82 30.26
N MET A 135 -15.15 12.41 30.92
CA MET A 135 -15.17 11.56 32.12
C MET A 135 -14.99 12.35 33.41
#